data_AF-A0A398CTR2-F1
#
_entry.id   AF-A0A398CTR2-F1
#
_cell.length_a   1.000
_cell.length_b   1.000
_cell.length_c   1.000
_cell.angle_alpha   90.00
_cell.angle_beta   90.00
_cell.angle_gamma   90.00
#
_symmetry.space_group_name_H-M   'P 1'
#
loop_
_entity.id
_entity.type
_entity.pdbx_description
1 polymer ?
#
loop_
_entity_poly.entity_id
_entity_poly.type
_entity_poly.pdbx_seq_one_letter_code
_entity_poly.pdbx_strand_id
1 'polypeptide(L)'
;MAHTKPSNAAERSAKSEIALTNSLEANMSELRNVFVDCSDIVFHSFSMKDGTECGVVSVKGLSDTQALERQVIAPLLVMEWEGNDKSARRLFSRLPASSCQEYEKIGELADRLCVGYPVVLVDGRPRRTLSI
;
A
#
# COMPACT_ATOMS: atom_id res chain seq x y z
N MET A 1 35.04 -10.02 13.98
CA MET A 1 34.16 -8.90 13.58
C MET A 1 32.73 -9.40 13.64
N ALA A 2 32.04 -9.14 14.74
CA ALA A 2 30.65 -9.55 14.94
C ALA A 2 29.74 -8.35 14.69
N HIS A 3 29.04 -8.32 13.55
CA HIS A 3 27.96 -7.38 13.31
C HIS A 3 26.63 -8.06 13.66
N THR A 4 26.38 -8.23 14.95
CA THR A 4 25.03 -8.55 15.43
C THR A 4 24.28 -7.23 15.57
N LYS A 5 23.59 -6.79 14.51
CA LYS A 5 22.62 -5.69 14.62
C LYS A 5 21.50 -6.15 15.57
N PRO A 6 21.20 -5.41 16.65
CA PRO A 6 20.17 -5.80 17.58
C PRO A 6 18.76 -5.55 16.98
N SER A 7 17.89 -6.55 17.15
CA SER A 7 16.45 -6.38 17.41
C SER A 7 15.50 -5.92 16.28
N ASN A 8 15.19 -6.85 15.37
CA ASN A 8 14.06 -6.74 14.42
C ASN A 8 12.66 -6.70 15.11
N ALA A 9 12.58 -6.87 16.44
CA ALA A 9 11.32 -6.87 17.19
C ALA A 9 10.96 -5.50 17.78
N ALA A 10 11.94 -4.76 18.31
CA ALA A 10 11.70 -3.46 18.95
C ALA A 10 11.40 -2.35 17.93
N GLU A 11 12.11 -2.33 16.79
CA GLU A 11 11.89 -1.35 15.73
C GLU A 11 10.58 -1.59 14.96
N ARG A 12 10.17 -2.86 14.80
CA ARG A 12 8.84 -3.20 14.25
C ARG A 12 7.74 -2.69 15.18
N SER A 13 7.87 -2.90 16.49
CA SER A 13 6.86 -2.47 17.47
C SER A 13 6.63 -0.94 17.47
N ALA A 14 7.65 -0.14 17.18
CA ALA A 14 7.51 1.32 17.07
C ALA A 14 6.89 1.77 15.73
N LYS A 15 7.22 1.09 14.61
CA LYS A 15 6.65 1.38 13.28
C LYS A 15 5.21 0.88 13.13
N SER A 16 4.78 -0.07 13.98
CA SER A 16 3.40 -0.58 13.99
C SER A 16 2.34 0.47 14.35
N GLU A 17 2.72 1.52 15.09
CA GLU A 17 1.78 2.56 15.54
C GLU A 17 1.77 3.83 14.67
N ILE A 18 2.64 3.90 13.65
CA ILE A 18 2.70 5.06 12.75
C ILE A 18 1.40 5.15 11.96
N ALA A 19 0.66 6.24 12.17
CA ALA A 19 -0.57 6.51 11.45
C ALA A 19 -0.28 6.84 9.98
N LEU A 20 -1.14 6.34 9.09
CA LEU A 20 -1.15 6.74 7.70
C LEU A 20 -1.49 8.22 7.57
N THR A 21 -0.73 8.90 6.73
CA THR A 21 -0.94 10.30 6.38
C THR A 21 -1.70 10.41 5.07
N ASN A 22 -2.00 11.64 4.66
CA ASN A 22 -2.64 11.92 3.38
C ASN A 22 -1.64 11.97 2.22
N SER A 23 -0.34 11.87 2.50
CA SER A 23 0.72 11.92 1.50
C SER A 23 1.12 10.51 1.13
N LEU A 24 0.92 10.17 -0.14
CA LEU A 24 1.40 8.92 -0.72
C LEU A 24 2.90 8.78 -0.52
N GLU A 25 3.65 9.85 -0.79
CA GLU A 25 5.11 9.86 -0.65
C GLU A 25 5.54 9.52 0.78
N ALA A 26 4.94 10.17 1.78
CA ALA A 26 5.24 9.91 3.18
C ALA A 26 4.92 8.46 3.57
N ASN A 27 3.74 7.96 3.21
CA ASN A 27 3.34 6.58 3.52
C ASN A 27 4.25 5.54 2.83
N MET A 28 4.63 5.78 1.58
CA MET A 28 5.54 4.92 0.82
C MET A 28 6.95 4.95 1.41
N SER A 29 7.42 6.11 1.89
CA SER A 29 8.71 6.24 2.58
C SER A 29 8.71 5.44 3.88
N GLU A 30 7.65 5.52 4.68
CA GLU A 30 7.52 4.72 5.91
C GLU A 30 7.51 3.22 5.62
N LEU A 31 6.78 2.76 4.60
CA LEU A 31 6.82 1.36 4.19
C LEU A 31 8.22 0.93 3.71
N ARG A 32 8.93 1.77 2.96
CA ARG A 32 10.34 1.50 2.60
C ARG A 32 11.23 1.39 3.83
N ASN A 33 11.01 2.22 4.86
CA ASN A 33 11.74 2.13 6.11
C ASN A 33 11.41 0.86 6.90
N VAL A 34 10.18 0.34 6.81
CA VAL A 34 9.80 -0.95 7.41
C VAL A 34 10.50 -2.11 6.69
N PHE A 35 10.62 -2.03 5.37
CA PHE A 35 11.13 -3.08 4.50
C PHE A 35 12.52 -2.78 3.90
N VAL A 36 13.34 -1.99 4.61
CA VAL A 36 14.59 -1.40 4.07
C VAL A 36 15.59 -2.44 3.54
N ASP A 37 15.63 -3.64 4.13
CA ASP A 37 16.52 -4.75 3.74
C ASP A 37 15.74 -5.92 3.08
N CYS A 38 14.52 -5.70 2.59
CA CYS A 38 13.69 -6.71 1.94
C CYS A 38 13.66 -6.51 0.42
N SER A 39 14.46 -7.29 -0.31
CA SER A 39 14.50 -7.28 -1.79
C SER A 39 13.24 -7.83 -2.46
N ASP A 40 12.42 -8.55 -1.71
CA ASP A 40 11.19 -9.16 -2.22
C ASP A 40 10.03 -8.15 -2.29
N ILE A 41 10.14 -7.00 -1.63
CA ILE A 41 9.09 -5.98 -1.66
C ILE A 41 9.24 -5.15 -2.94
N VAL A 42 8.16 -5.09 -3.72
CA VAL A 42 8.07 -4.30 -4.94
C VAL A 42 7.19 -3.08 -4.69
N PHE A 43 7.76 -1.90 -4.89
CA PHE A 43 7.05 -0.62 -4.86
C PHE A 43 6.83 -0.14 -6.29
N HIS A 44 5.58 0.17 -6.64
CA HIS A 44 5.20 0.67 -7.95
C HIS A 44 4.29 1.90 -7.80
N SER A 45 4.64 3.02 -8.42
CA SER A 45 3.82 4.23 -8.40
C SER A 45 3.32 4.53 -9.82
N PHE A 46 2.09 5.04 -9.92
CA PHE A 46 1.45 5.42 -11.17
C PHE A 46 0.43 6.53 -10.93
N SER A 47 -0.06 7.15 -12.00
CA SER A 47 -1.09 8.18 -11.94
C SER A 47 -2.38 7.69 -12.59
N MET A 48 -3.50 7.99 -11.96
CA MET A 48 -4.83 7.82 -12.54
C MET A 48 -5.05 8.78 -13.73
N LYS A 49 -6.14 8.59 -14.47
CA LYS A 49 -6.49 9.42 -15.63
C LYS A 49 -6.66 10.91 -15.28
N ASP A 50 -7.10 11.22 -14.06
CA ASP A 50 -7.28 12.59 -13.57
C ASP A 50 -6.01 13.20 -12.93
N GLY A 51 -4.89 12.45 -12.94
CA GLY A 51 -3.62 12.87 -12.35
C GLY A 51 -3.45 12.51 -10.87
N THR A 52 -4.43 11.85 -10.23
CA THR A 52 -4.28 11.37 -8.85
C THR A 52 -3.17 10.33 -8.76
N GLU A 53 -2.18 10.57 -7.90
CA GLU A 53 -1.08 9.62 -7.71
C GLU A 53 -1.51 8.42 -6.87
N CYS A 54 -1.06 7.24 -7.27
CA CYS A 54 -1.31 5.97 -6.61
C CYS A 54 0.01 5.21 -6.42
N GLY A 55 0.08 4.40 -5.37
CA GLY A 55 1.19 3.51 -5.10
C GLY A 55 0.70 2.12 -4.76
N VAL A 56 1.38 1.11 -5.28
CA VAL A 56 1.16 -0.30 -4.99
C VAL A 56 2.42 -0.86 -4.36
N VAL A 57 2.24 -1.63 -3.30
CA VAL A 57 3.30 -2.36 -2.62
C VAL A 57 2.91 -3.83 -2.60
N SER A 58 3.82 -4.72 -2.97
CA SER A 58 3.55 -6.16 -3.03
C SER A 58 4.80 -6.95 -2.64
N VAL A 59 4.63 -8.21 -2.24
CA VAL A 59 5.76 -9.12 -2.01
C VAL A 59 5.87 -10.07 -3.20
N LYS A 60 7.03 -10.04 -3.86
CA LYS A 60 7.39 -10.94 -4.95
C LYS A 60 7.32 -12.39 -4.46
N GLY A 61 6.56 -13.21 -5.19
CA GLY A 61 6.40 -14.63 -4.89
C GLY A 61 5.33 -14.96 -3.84
N LEU A 62 4.73 -13.95 -3.18
CA LEU A 62 3.55 -14.16 -2.32
C LEU A 62 2.28 -13.56 -2.93
N SER A 63 2.41 -12.43 -3.63
CA SER A 63 1.28 -11.75 -4.28
C SER A 63 1.09 -12.24 -5.72
N ASP A 64 -0.16 -12.43 -6.14
CA ASP A 64 -0.49 -12.65 -7.55
C ASP A 64 -0.40 -11.32 -8.31
N THR A 65 0.78 -11.05 -8.86
CA THR A 65 1.07 -9.81 -9.59
C THR A 65 0.25 -9.67 -10.86
N GLN A 66 -0.17 -10.77 -11.50
CA GLN A 66 -1.04 -10.71 -12.68
C GLN A 66 -2.46 -10.32 -12.29
N ALA A 67 -2.99 -10.88 -11.19
CA ALA A 67 -4.28 -10.49 -10.67
C ALA A 67 -4.27 -9.03 -10.21
N LEU A 68 -3.23 -8.59 -9.48
CA LEU A 68 -3.03 -7.20 -9.08
C LEU A 68 -3.03 -6.25 -10.28
N GLU A 69 -2.29 -6.58 -11.34
CA GLU A 69 -2.24 -5.77 -12.56
C GLU A 69 -3.62 -5.67 -13.22
N ARG A 70 -4.28 -6.81 -13.44
CA ARG A 70 -5.55 -6.88 -14.19
C ARG A 70 -6.75 -6.36 -13.41
N GLN A 71 -6.79 -6.60 -12.11
CA GLN A 71 -7.96 -6.32 -11.26
C GLN A 71 -7.84 -5.00 -10.49
N VAL A 72 -6.64 -4.44 -10.38
CA VAL A 72 -6.42 -3.20 -9.62
C VAL A 72 -5.71 -2.15 -10.43
N ILE A 73 -4.48 -2.39 -10.90
CA ILE A 73 -3.69 -1.34 -11.56
C ILE A 73 -4.33 -0.88 -12.87
N ALA A 74 -4.62 -1.79 -13.81
CA ALA A 74 -5.19 -1.46 -15.10
C ALA A 74 -6.56 -0.73 -14.99
N PRO A 75 -7.49 -1.15 -14.11
CA PRO A 75 -8.70 -0.38 -13.85
C PRO A 75 -8.43 1.01 -13.26
N LEU A 76 -7.52 1.15 -12.29
CA LEU A 76 -7.21 2.45 -11.67
C LEU A 76 -6.58 3.44 -12.66
N LEU A 77 -5.78 2.97 -13.62
CA LEU A 77 -5.17 3.81 -14.66
C LEU A 77 -6.21 4.52 -15.54
N VAL A 78 -7.35 3.87 -15.80
CA VAL A 78 -8.42 4.42 -16.66
C VAL A 78 -9.57 5.05 -15.88
N MET A 79 -9.60 4.86 -14.55
CA MET A 79 -10.57 5.48 -13.67
C MET A 79 -10.23 6.95 -13.42
N GLU A 80 -11.29 7.71 -13.20
CA GLU A 80 -11.23 9.08 -12.70
C GLU A 80 -11.87 9.09 -11.31
N TRP A 81 -11.29 9.85 -10.40
CA TRP A 81 -11.88 10.11 -9.11
C TRP A 81 -13.04 11.07 -9.28
N GLU A 82 -14.27 10.57 -9.18
CA GLU A 82 -15.45 11.42 -9.25
C GLU A 82 -15.45 12.38 -8.05
N GLY A 83 -15.20 13.66 -8.34
CA GLY A 83 -14.96 14.71 -7.37
C GLY A 83 -16.07 14.85 -6.33
N ASN A 84 -15.63 15.03 -5.08
CA ASN A 84 -16.38 15.22 -3.83
C ASN A 84 -16.59 13.96 -2.97
N ASP A 85 -16.33 12.76 -3.48
CA ASP A 85 -16.32 11.58 -2.61
C ASP A 85 -15.00 11.51 -1.83
N LYS A 86 -15.10 11.56 -0.50
CA LYS A 86 -13.95 11.47 0.41
C LYS A 86 -13.55 10.02 0.67
N SER A 87 -14.29 9.05 0.16
CA SER A 87 -14.13 7.64 0.51
C SER A 87 -13.49 6.84 -0.61
N ALA A 88 -12.23 6.44 -0.41
CA ALA A 88 -11.53 5.50 -1.28
C ALA A 88 -12.32 4.19 -1.49
N ARG A 89 -13.16 3.80 -0.51
CA ARG A 89 -14.14 2.71 -0.64
C ARG A 89 -14.99 2.76 -1.92
N ARG A 90 -15.42 3.94 -2.39
CA ARG A 90 -16.23 4.04 -3.63
C ARG A 90 -15.41 3.74 -4.87
N LEU A 91 -14.22 4.33 -4.97
CA LEU A 91 -13.27 4.01 -6.03
C LEU A 91 -13.00 2.51 -6.04
N PHE A 92 -12.66 1.95 -4.88
CA PHE A 92 -12.30 0.54 -4.75
C PHE A 92 -13.47 -0.42 -4.96
N SER A 93 -14.72 -0.02 -4.65
CA SER A 93 -15.91 -0.84 -4.96
C SER A 93 -16.18 -1.03 -6.46
N ARG A 94 -15.53 -0.24 -7.32
CA ARG A 94 -15.60 -0.37 -8.78
C ARG A 94 -14.53 -1.32 -9.33
N LEU A 95 -13.58 -1.76 -8.48
CA LEU A 95 -12.59 -2.73 -8.88
C LEU A 95 -13.19 -4.13 -8.92
N PRO A 96 -12.77 -4.97 -9.88
CA PRO A 96 -13.08 -6.40 -9.89
C PRO A 96 -12.71 -7.13 -8.59
N ALA A 97 -11.68 -6.66 -7.88
CA ALA A 97 -11.23 -7.24 -6.61
C ALA A 97 -12.30 -7.03 -5.51
N SER A 98 -12.89 -8.13 -5.02
CA SER A 98 -14.15 -8.10 -4.27
C SER A 98 -14.04 -7.77 -2.77
N SER A 99 -12.84 -7.62 -2.21
CA SER A 99 -12.64 -7.34 -0.78
C SER A 99 -11.68 -6.19 -0.54
N CYS A 100 -12.23 -5.00 -0.38
CA CYS A 100 -11.44 -3.81 -0.05
C CYS A 100 -11.55 -3.52 1.44
N GLN A 101 -10.44 -3.63 2.16
CA GLN A 101 -10.33 -3.24 3.56
C GLN A 101 -9.52 -1.96 3.68
N GLU A 102 -9.84 -1.19 4.72
CA GLU A 102 -9.28 0.12 5.01
C GLU A 102 -8.44 0.01 6.29
N TYR A 103 -7.19 0.49 6.25
CA TYR A 103 -6.28 0.50 7.40
C TYR A 103 -5.90 1.92 7.82
N GLU A 104 -5.46 2.10 9.06
CA GLU A 104 -5.08 3.43 9.57
C GLU A 104 -3.60 3.52 9.93
N LYS A 105 -2.88 2.40 10.02
CA LYS A 105 -1.49 2.36 10.47
C LYS A 105 -0.57 1.63 9.47
N ILE A 106 0.68 2.07 9.42
CA ILE A 106 1.75 1.44 8.63
C ILE A 106 1.96 -0.02 9.05
N GLY A 107 1.86 -0.33 10.34
CA GLY A 107 1.96 -1.70 10.86
C GLY A 107 0.96 -2.66 10.24
N GLU A 108 -0.30 -2.23 10.15
CA GLU A 108 -1.37 -3.06 9.58
C GLU A 108 -1.11 -3.37 8.10
N LEU A 109 -0.58 -2.41 7.35
CA LEU A 109 -0.17 -2.64 5.96
C LEU A 109 0.99 -3.61 5.85
N ALA A 110 1.98 -3.45 6.74
CA ALA A 110 3.14 -4.34 6.77
C ALA A 110 2.74 -5.78 7.08
N ASP A 111 1.82 -5.98 8.02
CA ASP A 111 1.26 -7.31 8.34
C ASP A 111 0.57 -7.92 7.12
N ARG A 112 -0.21 -7.13 6.37
CA ARG A 112 -0.87 -7.58 5.14
C ARG A 112 0.11 -7.99 4.04
N LEU A 113 1.16 -7.20 3.84
CA LEU A 113 2.22 -7.55 2.91
C LEU A 113 2.90 -8.86 3.30
N CYS A 114 3.15 -9.08 4.60
CA CYS A 114 3.81 -10.29 5.09
C CYS A 114 2.98 -11.56 4.86
N VAL A 115 1.65 -11.47 4.78
CA VAL A 115 0.77 -12.61 4.44
C VAL A 115 0.43 -12.69 2.95
N GLY A 116 1.06 -11.85 2.12
CA GLY A 116 0.97 -11.90 0.66
C GLY A 116 -0.09 -11.02 0.03
N TYR A 117 -0.84 -10.24 0.81
CA TYR A 117 -1.85 -9.33 0.28
C TYR A 117 -1.20 -8.01 -0.16
N PRO A 118 -1.19 -7.67 -1.47
CA PRO A 118 -0.62 -6.41 -1.91
C PRO A 118 -1.48 -5.23 -1.51
N VAL A 119 -0.79 -4.12 -1.30
CA VAL A 119 -1.28 -2.92 -0.65
C VAL A 119 -1.37 -1.78 -1.66
N VAL A 120 -2.48 -1.03 -1.67
CA VAL A 120 -2.69 0.08 -2.62
C VAL A 120 -3.04 1.37 -1.90
N LEU A 121 -2.17 2.38 -2.08
CA LEU A 121 -2.24 3.73 -1.54
C LEU A 121 -2.67 4.72 -2.64
N VAL A 122 -3.43 5.74 -2.25
CA VAL A 122 -3.87 6.84 -3.15
C VAL A 122 -3.56 8.17 -2.48
N ASP A 123 -3.00 9.12 -3.22
CA ASP A 123 -2.52 10.40 -2.70
C ASP A 123 -3.64 11.41 -2.37
N GLY A 124 -3.33 12.35 -1.48
CA GLY A 124 -4.13 13.54 -1.22
C GLY A 124 -5.36 13.34 -0.33
N ARG A 125 -5.52 12.17 0.32
CA ARG A 125 -6.75 11.84 1.05
C ARG A 125 -6.50 11.20 2.43
N PRO A 126 -7.32 11.55 3.44
CA PRO A 126 -7.10 11.14 4.81
C PRO A 126 -7.42 9.68 5.04
N ARG A 127 -6.32 8.95 5.27
CA ARG A 127 -6.25 7.60 5.80
C ARG A 127 -6.85 6.60 4.81
N ARG A 128 -6.24 5.42 4.75
CA ARG A 128 -6.79 4.17 4.23
C ARG A 128 -6.19 3.71 2.91
N THR A 129 -5.78 2.47 2.98
CA THR A 129 -4.99 1.74 2.00
C THR A 129 -5.64 0.38 1.84
N LEU A 130 -5.53 -0.20 0.65
CA LEU A 130 -6.06 -1.52 0.32
C LEU A 130 -5.13 -2.64 0.81
N SER A 131 -5.69 -3.84 1.04
CA SER A 131 -4.98 -5.12 0.91
C SER A 131 -5.88 -6.04 0.08
N ILE A 132 -5.47 -6.48 -1.11
CA ILE A 132 -6.21 -7.51 -1.89
C ILE A 132 -5.65 -8.88 -1.59
#